data_AF-A0A351FQ38-F1
#
_entry.id   AF-A0A351FQ38-F1
#
_cell.length_a   1.000
_cell.length_b   1.000
_cell.length_c   1.000
_cell.angle_alpha   90.00
_cell.angle_beta   90.00
_cell.angle_gamma   90.00
#
_symmetry.space_group_name_H-M   'P 1'
#
loop_
_entity.id
_entity.type
_entity.pdbx_description
1 polymer ?
#
loop_
_entity_poly.entity_id
_entity_poly.type
_entity_poly.pdbx_seq_one_letter_code
_entity_poly.pdbx_strand_id
1 'polypeptide(L)'
;MKTYTSAELTSWLRDVYQTHALTVHQRLPYSSFHHHVECLGITSPDASIPRQVILRMYRGTLSWWCQETADLAAREWLGLRHAASAGVVVPKLLSARETPLGKASLLQYIAGNSLRRQRHVPNAL
;
A
#
# COMPACT_ATOMS: atom_id res chain seq x y z
N MET A 1 -12.38 13.69 1.97
CA MET A 1 -11.55 12.98 0.96
C MET A 1 -12.33 11.75 0.52
N LYS A 2 -12.47 11.47 -0.79
CA LYS A 2 -13.13 10.25 -1.26
C LYS A 2 -12.22 9.04 -0.99
N THR A 3 -12.76 8.00 -0.38
CA THR A 3 -12.11 6.71 -0.14
C THR A 3 -12.87 5.65 -0.94
N TYR A 4 -12.21 4.55 -1.29
CA TYR A 4 -12.91 3.40 -1.85
C TYR A 4 -13.88 2.84 -0.81
N THR A 5 -14.97 2.23 -1.25
CA THR A 5 -15.83 1.40 -0.40
C THR A 5 -15.20 0.01 -0.21
N SER A 6 -15.62 -0.72 0.81
CA SER A 6 -15.16 -2.10 1.01
C SER A 6 -15.54 -3.01 -0.18
N ALA A 7 -16.65 -2.72 -0.86
CA ALA A 7 -17.08 -3.45 -2.05
C ALA A 7 -16.15 -3.22 -3.24
N GLU A 8 -15.78 -1.97 -3.54
CA GLU A 8 -14.83 -1.63 -4.61
C GLU A 8 -13.45 -2.24 -4.34
N LEU A 9 -12.97 -2.17 -3.10
CA LEU A 9 -11.70 -2.79 -2.71
C LEU A 9 -11.74 -4.31 -2.81
N THR A 10 -12.84 -4.92 -2.38
CA THR A 10 -13.02 -6.36 -2.52
C THR A 10 -12.99 -6.77 -3.98
N SER A 11 -13.70 -6.05 -4.86
CA SER A 11 -13.66 -6.31 -6.31
C SER A 11 -12.24 -6.21 -6.87
N TRP A 12 -11.50 -5.14 -6.52
CA TRP A 12 -10.12 -4.99 -6.97
C TRP A 12 -9.23 -6.14 -6.48
N LEU A 13 -9.35 -6.55 -5.21
CA LEU A 13 -8.60 -7.69 -4.68
C LEU A 13 -8.92 -8.99 -5.41
N ARG A 14 -10.20 -9.22 -5.76
CA ARG A 14 -10.60 -10.39 -6.55
C ARG A 14 -9.97 -10.38 -7.94
N ASP A 15 -9.86 -9.23 -8.59
CA ASP A 15 -9.17 -9.12 -9.88
C ASP A 15 -7.67 -9.45 -9.76
N VAL A 16 -7.03 -9.02 -8.67
CA VAL A 16 -5.58 -9.20 -8.46
C VAL A 16 -5.23 -10.64 -8.14
N TYR A 17 -6.03 -11.28 -7.28
CA TYR A 17 -5.79 -12.64 -6.82
C TYR A 17 -6.63 -13.68 -7.56
N GLN A 18 -7.44 -13.27 -8.54
CA GLN A 18 -8.31 -14.13 -9.37
C GLN A 18 -9.19 -15.09 -8.55
N THR A 19 -9.73 -14.62 -7.43
CA THR A 19 -10.53 -15.45 -6.49
C THR A 19 -11.82 -14.77 -6.08
N HIS A 20 -12.89 -15.53 -5.88
CA HIS A 20 -14.19 -15.00 -5.47
C HIS A 20 -14.34 -14.84 -3.95
N ALA A 21 -13.46 -15.45 -3.15
CA ALA A 21 -13.67 -15.61 -1.70
C ALA A 21 -12.95 -14.56 -0.83
N LEU A 22 -12.60 -13.40 -1.41
CA LEU A 22 -11.96 -12.30 -0.67
C LEU A 22 -12.96 -11.32 -0.10
N THR A 23 -12.67 -10.82 1.10
CA THR A 23 -13.38 -9.71 1.75
C THR A 23 -12.41 -8.83 2.55
N VAL A 24 -12.69 -7.52 2.57
CA VAL A 24 -11.99 -6.55 3.42
C VAL A 24 -12.70 -6.45 4.77
N HIS A 25 -12.03 -6.83 5.86
CA HIS A 25 -12.63 -6.86 7.21
C HIS A 25 -12.23 -5.68 8.11
N GLN A 26 -11.08 -5.05 7.85
CA GLN A 26 -10.57 -3.95 8.67
C GLN A 26 -9.85 -2.92 7.81
N ARG A 27 -10.03 -1.64 8.13
CA ARG A 27 -9.31 -0.52 7.50
C ARG A 27 -8.67 0.31 8.60
N LEU A 28 -7.35 0.35 8.60
CA LEU A 28 -6.59 1.15 9.54
C LEU A 28 -6.16 2.44 8.83
N PRO A 29 -6.63 3.61 9.29
CA PRO A 29 -6.28 4.87 8.66
C PRO A 29 -4.79 5.19 8.87
N TYR A 30 -4.08 5.49 7.79
CA TYR A 30 -2.70 5.97 7.83
C TYR A 30 -2.53 7.15 6.86
N SER A 31 -2.66 8.37 7.37
CA SER A 31 -2.53 9.56 6.52
C SER A 31 -1.09 10.06 6.51
N SER A 32 -0.50 10.20 5.32
CA SER A 32 0.66 11.08 5.11
C SER A 32 0.20 12.31 4.32
N PHE A 33 0.83 13.46 4.55
CA PHE A 33 0.46 14.72 3.87
C PHE A 33 0.56 14.67 2.33
N HIS A 34 1.24 13.65 1.77
CA HIS A 34 1.54 13.57 0.33
C HIS A 34 0.77 12.45 -0.39
N HIS A 35 0.28 11.45 0.33
CA HIS A 35 -0.51 10.34 -0.20
C HIS A 35 -1.32 9.70 0.93
N HIS A 36 -2.53 9.23 0.61
CA HIS A 36 -3.35 8.52 1.58
C HIS A 36 -2.98 7.06 1.59
N VAL A 37 -2.73 6.51 2.78
CA VAL A 37 -2.43 5.09 2.97
C VAL A 37 -3.50 4.45 3.83
N GLU A 38 -3.96 3.28 3.43
CA GLU A 38 -4.79 2.43 4.29
C GLU A 38 -4.13 1.08 4.41
N CYS A 39 -4.05 0.55 5.63
CA CYS A 39 -3.78 -0.87 5.82
C CYS A 39 -5.12 -1.60 5.84
N LEU A 40 -5.25 -2.61 4.98
CA LEU A 40 -6.47 -3.37 4.77
C LEU A 40 -6.27 -4.79 5.27
N GLY A 41 -7.10 -5.20 6.23
CA GLY A 41 -7.23 -6.59 6.64
C GLY A 41 -8.05 -7.38 5.62
N ILE A 42 -7.52 -8.52 5.17
CA ILE A 42 -8.15 -9.42 4.19
C ILE A 42 -8.50 -10.75 4.85
N THR A 43 -9.73 -11.19 4.63
CA THR A 43 -10.14 -12.57 4.91
C THR A 43 -10.17 -13.35 3.59
N SER A 44 -9.50 -14.50 3.60
CA SER A 44 -9.38 -15.41 2.45
C SER A 44 -9.41 -16.86 2.96
N PRO A 45 -10.10 -17.79 2.28
CA PRO A 45 -9.97 -19.23 2.54
C PRO A 45 -8.60 -19.76 2.08
N ASP A 46 -7.96 -19.09 1.13
CA ASP A 46 -6.63 -19.45 0.63
C ASP A 46 -5.54 -18.87 1.55
N ALA A 47 -4.73 -19.77 2.13
CA ALA A 47 -3.64 -19.44 3.03
C ALA A 47 -2.43 -18.79 2.33
N SER A 48 -2.31 -18.91 1.00
CA SER A 48 -1.24 -18.28 0.22
C SER A 48 -1.45 -16.78 0.06
N ILE A 49 -2.68 -16.29 0.25
CA ILE A 49 -3.02 -14.88 0.14
C ILE A 49 -2.66 -14.14 1.44
N PRO A 50 -1.94 -13.00 1.36
CA PRO A 50 -1.56 -12.26 2.55
C PRO A 50 -2.80 -11.76 3.31
N ARG A 51 -2.76 -11.89 4.64
CA ARG A 51 -3.84 -11.44 5.54
C ARG A 51 -3.99 -9.92 5.60
N GLN A 52 -2.97 -9.17 5.19
CA GLN A 52 -2.96 -7.72 5.19
C GLN A 52 -2.30 -7.18 3.93
N VAL A 53 -2.82 -6.08 3.41
CA VAL A 53 -2.24 -5.34 2.28
C VAL A 53 -2.29 -3.84 2.57
N ILE A 54 -1.48 -3.10 1.84
CA ILE A 54 -1.46 -1.64 1.89
C ILE A 54 -2.08 -1.08 0.61
N LEU A 55 -3.09 -0.24 0.76
CA LEU A 55 -3.61 0.62 -0.30
C LEU A 55 -2.93 1.99 -0.20
N ARG A 56 -2.30 2.45 -1.28
CA ARG A 56 -1.82 3.83 -1.43
C ARG A 56 -2.61 4.55 -2.51
N MET A 57 -3.05 5.77 -2.21
CA MET A 57 -3.69 6.67 -3.17
C MET A 57 -2.86 7.95 -3.33
N TYR A 58 -2.52 8.27 -4.56
CA TYR A 58 -1.74 9.46 -4.92
C TYR A 58 -2.69 10.52 -5.48
N ARG A 59 -2.75 11.70 -4.84
CA ARG A 59 -3.62 12.81 -5.25
C ARG A 59 -2.78 13.98 -5.78
N GLY A 60 -3.13 14.47 -6.97
CA GLY A 60 -2.78 15.81 -7.47
C GLY A 60 -1.29 16.09 -7.75
N THR A 61 -1.07 17.18 -8.47
CA THR A 61 0.26 17.78 -8.72
C THR A 61 0.68 18.67 -7.53
N LEU A 62 1.24 18.01 -6.50
CA LEU A 62 2.37 18.45 -5.64
C LEU A 62 2.26 19.55 -4.57
N SER A 63 3.22 19.45 -3.63
CA SER A 63 3.72 20.52 -2.76
C SER A 63 4.99 21.18 -3.35
N TRP A 64 5.22 22.45 -3.03
CA TRP A 64 6.24 23.38 -3.55
C TRP A 64 7.74 22.98 -3.46
N TRP A 65 8.09 21.84 -2.88
CA TRP A 65 9.47 21.26 -2.91
C TRP A 65 9.61 20.13 -3.94
N CYS A 66 8.50 19.83 -4.62
CA CYS A 66 8.36 18.75 -5.56
C CYS A 66 7.94 19.44 -6.86
N GLN A 67 8.89 19.73 -7.76
CA GLN A 67 8.56 20.09 -9.14
C GLN A 67 7.68 18.98 -9.74
N GLU A 68 6.76 19.32 -10.65
CA GLU A 68 5.83 18.42 -11.37
C GLU A 68 6.26 16.95 -11.48
N THR A 69 5.89 16.12 -10.49
CA THR A 69 5.99 14.66 -10.64
C THR A 69 4.60 14.09 -10.77
N ALA A 70 4.02 14.23 -11.97
CA ALA A 70 2.91 13.40 -12.46
C ALA A 70 3.19 11.88 -12.35
N ASP A 71 4.41 11.52 -11.95
CA ASP A 71 4.93 10.16 -11.91
C ASP A 71 5.41 9.66 -10.54
N LEU A 72 4.98 10.26 -9.43
CA LEU A 72 5.38 9.80 -8.08
C LEU A 72 5.12 8.29 -7.89
N ALA A 73 3.99 7.80 -8.38
CA ALA A 73 3.64 6.39 -8.31
C ALA A 73 4.63 5.52 -9.10
N ALA A 74 4.96 5.86 -10.36
CA ALA A 74 5.89 5.02 -11.12
C ALA A 74 7.33 5.14 -10.62
N ARG A 75 7.76 6.31 -10.12
CA ARG A 75 9.05 6.47 -9.42
C ARG A 75 9.12 5.60 -8.18
N GLU A 76 8.06 5.54 -7.38
CA GLU A 76 8.00 4.63 -6.23
C GLU A 76 8.09 3.18 -6.69
N TRP A 77 7.33 2.77 -7.71
CA TRP A 77 7.36 1.41 -8.22
C TRP A 77 8.74 1.03 -8.77
N LEU A 78 9.39 1.95 -9.48
CA LEU A 78 10.76 1.78 -9.98
C LEU A 78 11.75 1.66 -8.81
N GLY A 79 11.61 2.52 -7.80
CA GLY A 79 12.43 2.48 -6.58
C GLY A 79 12.28 1.17 -5.81
N LEU A 80 11.05 0.67 -5.66
CA LEU A 80 10.76 -0.63 -5.04
C LEU A 80 11.41 -1.78 -5.83
N ARG A 81 11.31 -1.76 -7.17
CA ARG A 81 11.97 -2.78 -8.02
C ARG A 81 13.48 -2.75 -7.86
N HIS A 82 14.11 -1.58 -7.90
CA HIS A 82 15.56 -1.46 -7.71
C HIS A 82 16.00 -1.90 -6.32
N ALA A 83 15.30 -1.47 -5.27
CA ALA A 83 15.60 -1.88 -3.90
C ALA A 83 15.47 -3.41 -3.73
N ALA A 84 14.43 -4.03 -4.29
CA ALA A 84 14.28 -5.48 -4.30
C ALA A 84 15.45 -6.17 -5.03
N SER A 85 15.87 -5.64 -6.18
CA SER A 85 17.02 -6.18 -6.94
C SER A 85 18.35 -6.05 -6.18
N ALA A 86 18.45 -5.09 -5.27
CA ALA A 86 19.59 -4.90 -4.37
C ALA A 86 19.51 -5.75 -3.09
N GLY A 87 18.53 -6.66 -2.97
CA GLY A 87 18.35 -7.53 -1.80
C GLY A 87 17.68 -6.85 -0.60
N VAL A 88 17.15 -5.63 -0.76
CA VAL A 88 16.42 -4.94 0.30
C VAL A 88 15.01 -5.51 0.43
N VAL A 89 14.59 -5.82 1.65
CA VAL A 89 13.22 -6.23 1.96
C VAL A 89 12.29 -5.04 1.76
N VAL A 90 11.50 -5.05 0.68
CA VAL A 90 10.57 -3.97 0.32
C VAL A 90 9.19 -4.52 -0.05
N PRO A 91 8.09 -3.75 0.16
CA PRO A 91 6.75 -4.17 -0.21
C PRO A 91 6.65 -4.56 -1.68
N LYS A 92 6.11 -5.75 -1.96
CA LYS A 92 5.81 -6.16 -3.33
C LYS A 92 4.63 -5.36 -3.87
N LEU A 93 4.76 -4.80 -5.07
CA LEU A 93 3.63 -4.23 -5.81
C LEU A 93 2.75 -5.35 -6.36
N LEU A 94 1.51 -5.40 -5.88
CA LEU A 94 0.51 -6.41 -6.27
C LEU A 94 -0.32 -5.91 -7.45
N SER A 95 -0.69 -4.63 -7.43
CA SER A 95 -1.47 -4.01 -8.48
C SER A 95 -1.31 -2.50 -8.47
N ALA A 96 -1.45 -1.89 -9.64
CA ALA A 96 -1.50 -0.45 -9.80
C ALA A 96 -2.56 -0.11 -10.83
N ARG A 97 -3.36 0.93 -10.56
CA ARG A 97 -4.43 1.38 -11.45
C ARG A 97 -4.51 2.90 -11.47
N GLU A 98 -4.87 3.44 -12.63
CA GLU A 98 -5.41 4.80 -12.72
C GLU A 98 -6.90 4.74 -12.41
N THR A 99 -7.37 5.68 -11.59
CA THR A 99 -8.75 5.72 -11.14
C THR A 99 -9.27 7.16 -11.23
N PRO A 100 -10.60 7.37 -11.16
CA PRO A 100 -11.16 8.72 -11.17
C PRO A 100 -10.64 9.62 -10.02
N LEU A 101 -10.00 9.04 -9.00
CA LEU A 101 -9.46 9.73 -7.83
C LEU A 101 -7.94 10.01 -7.91
N GLY A 102 -7.26 9.52 -8.96
CA GLY A 102 -5.82 9.62 -9.14
C GLY A 102 -5.17 8.26 -9.44
N LYS A 103 -3.88 8.12 -9.13
CA LYS A 103 -3.20 6.82 -9.20
C LYS A 103 -3.41 6.09 -7.88
N ALA A 104 -3.55 4.77 -7.92
CA ALA A 104 -3.63 3.95 -6.72
C ALA A 104 -2.77 2.69 -6.87
N SER A 105 -2.23 2.22 -5.75
CA SER A 105 -1.38 1.03 -5.68
C SER A 105 -1.78 0.14 -4.52
N LEU A 106 -1.76 -1.16 -4.79
CA LEU A 106 -1.92 -2.21 -3.80
C LEU A 106 -0.56 -2.87 -3.58
N LEU A 107 -0.11 -2.86 -2.34
CA LEU A 107 1.21 -3.33 -1.93
C LEU A 107 1.05 -4.43 -0.89
N GLN A 108 1.97 -5.40 -0.90
CA GLN A 108 2.08 -6.38 0.17
C GLN A 108 2.40 -5.69 1.49
N TYR A 109 1.67 -6.03 2.55
CA TYR A 109 2.04 -5.59 3.89
C TYR A 109 3.31 -6.31 4.34
N ILE A 110 4.28 -5.54 4.85
CA ILE A 110 5.47 -6.09 5.52
C ILE A 110 5.36 -5.73 6.98
N ALA A 111 5.25 -6.76 7.83
CA ALA A 111 5.31 -6.58 9.27
C ALA A 111 6.70 -6.10 9.67
N GLY A 112 6.77 -4.97 10.37
CA GLY A 112 8.03 -4.43 10.83
C GLY A 112 7.83 -3.14 11.61
N ASN A 113 8.71 -2.92 12.59
CA ASN A 113 8.78 -1.64 13.26
C ASN A 113 9.68 -0.71 12.46
N SER A 114 9.25 0.54 12.29
CA SER A 114 10.15 1.61 11.88
C SER A 114 11.38 1.61 12.80
N LEU A 115 12.59 1.70 12.24
CA LEU A 115 13.84 1.79 13.00
C LEU A 115 13.81 2.90 14.06
N ARG A 116 13.01 3.95 13.84
CA ARG A 116 12.79 5.06 14.79
C ARG A 116 12.08 4.61 16.07
N ARG A 117 11.21 3.58 16.00
CA ARG A 117 10.55 2.97 17.16
C ARG A 117 11.44 1.95 17.88
N GLN A 118 12.41 1.35 17.20
CA GLN A 118 13.35 0.40 17.82
C GLN A 118 14.37 1.11 18.73
N ARG A 119 14.73 2.37 18.47
CA ARG A 119 15.62 3.16 19.35
C ARG A 119 14.99 3.57 20.69
N HIS A 120 13.68 3.45 20.84
CA HIS A 120 12.95 3.81 22.07
C HIS A 120 12.47 2.61 22.88
N VAL A 121 12.81 1.37 22.49
CA VAL A 121 12.68 0.22 23.39
C VAL A 121 13.94 0.25 24.27
N PRO A 122 13.83 0.55 25.57
CA PRO A 122 14.96 0.35 26.46
C PRO A 122 15.31 -1.13 26.40
N ASN A 123 16.60 -1.45 26.31
CA ASN A 123 17.09 -2.81 26.55
C ASN A 123 16.55 -3.28 27.90
N ALA A 124 15.46 -4.04 27.89
CA ALA A 124 15.06 -4.86 29.01
C ALA A 124 15.94 -6.11 28.93
N LEU A 125 17.07 -6.03 29.62
CA LEU A 125 17.82 -7.21 30.07
C LEU A 125 16.96 -8.02 31.04
#